data_AF-A0A2X3EKB1-F1
#
_entry.id   AF-A0A2X3EKB1-F1
#
_cell.length_a   1.000
_cell.length_b   1.000
_cell.length_c   1.000
_cell.angle_alpha   90.00
_cell.angle_beta   90.00
_cell.angle_gamma   90.00
#
_symmetry.space_group_name_H-M   'P 1'
#
loop_
_entity.id
_entity.type
_entity.pdbx_description
1 polymer ?
#
loop_
_entity_poly.entity_id
_entity_poly.type
_entity_poly.pdbx_seq_one_letter_code
_entity_poly.pdbx_strand_id
1 'polypeptide(L)'
;MSEALKILNNIRTLRAQARECTLETLEEMLEKLEVVVNERREEENAAAAEIEERTRKLQQYREMLIADGIDPNELLSTMAAVKAGTKTKRAARPAKYSYVDENGGNQNPGPVRAVPRL
;
A
#
# COMPACT_ATOMS: atom_id res chain seq x y z
N MET A 1 14.83 -14.22 -8.14
CA MET A 1 15.04 -14.59 -9.55
C MET A 1 14.83 -16.08 -9.69
N SER A 2 13.96 -16.49 -10.63
CA SER A 2 13.76 -17.89 -11.01
C SER A 2 15.09 -18.54 -11.41
N GLU A 3 15.26 -19.84 -11.14
CA GLU A 3 16.44 -20.62 -11.56
C GLU A 3 16.66 -20.56 -13.08
N ALA A 4 15.58 -20.52 -13.87
CA ALA A 4 15.68 -20.37 -15.33
C ALA A 4 16.29 -19.02 -15.75
N LEU A 5 15.90 -17.92 -15.08
CA LEU A 5 16.44 -16.59 -15.35
C LEU A 5 17.91 -16.47 -14.92
N LYS A 6 18.35 -17.21 -13.90
CA LYS A 6 19.76 -17.25 -13.49
C LYS A 6 20.65 -17.87 -14.57
N ILE A 7 20.18 -18.93 -15.23
CA ILE A 7 20.90 -19.57 -16.33
C ILE A 7 21.04 -18.62 -17.53
N LEU A 8 19.97 -17.88 -17.86
CA LEU A 8 19.98 -16.85 -18.91
C LEU A 8 20.92 -15.68 -18.58
N ASN A 9 21.12 -15.35 -17.31
CA ASN A 9 22.00 -14.25 -16.88
C ASN A 9 23.50 -14.62 -17.02
N ASN A 10 23.86 -15.91 -16.97
CA ASN A 10 25.26 -16.34 -17.09
C ASN A 10 25.62 -16.68 -18.54
N ILE A 11 26.42 -15.81 -19.16
CA ILE A 11 26.81 -15.95 -20.57
C ILE A 11 27.58 -17.25 -20.88
N ARG A 12 28.27 -17.86 -19.90
CA ARG A 12 29.02 -19.11 -20.14
C ARG A 12 28.08 -20.29 -20.30
N THR A 13 27.11 -20.42 -19.40
CA THR A 13 26.07 -21.47 -19.48
C THR A 13 25.15 -21.24 -20.66
N LEU A 14 24.78 -19.99 -20.93
CA LEU A 14 23.95 -19.62 -22.07
C LEU A 14 24.61 -19.98 -23.40
N ARG A 15 25.91 -19.71 -23.57
CA ARG A 15 26.66 -20.11 -24.78
C ARG A 15 26.78 -21.61 -24.94
N ALA A 16 26.90 -22.36 -23.85
CA ALA A 16 26.94 -23.83 -23.91
C ALA A 16 25.62 -24.37 -24.44
N GLN A 17 24.49 -23.89 -23.90
CA GLN A 17 23.14 -24.26 -24.34
C GLN A 17 22.84 -23.80 -25.77
N ALA A 18 23.27 -22.59 -26.15
CA ALA A 18 23.05 -22.07 -27.49
C ALA A 18 23.72 -22.89 -28.61
N ARG A 19 24.75 -23.68 -28.30
CA ARG A 19 25.37 -24.61 -29.27
C ARG A 19 24.49 -25.80 -29.61
N GLU A 20 23.52 -26.12 -28.75
CA GLU A 20 22.56 -27.21 -28.92
C GLU A 20 21.29 -26.75 -29.66
N CYS A 21 21.16 -25.45 -29.95
CA CYS A 21 20.03 -24.83 -30.64
C CYS A 21 20.46 -24.30 -32.03
N THR A 22 19.49 -24.12 -32.94
CA THR A 22 19.76 -23.49 -34.24
C THR A 22 19.73 -21.97 -34.12
N LEU A 23 20.39 -21.27 -35.04
CA LEU A 23 20.41 -19.81 -35.06
C LEU A 23 18.98 -19.22 -35.11
N GLU A 24 18.13 -19.77 -35.96
CA GLU A 24 16.72 -19.36 -36.12
C GLU A 24 15.95 -19.41 -34.79
N THR A 25 16.11 -20.50 -34.02
CA THR A 25 15.47 -20.61 -32.71
C THR A 25 16.02 -19.60 -31.69
N LEU A 26 17.31 -19.25 -31.77
CA LEU A 26 17.91 -18.23 -30.91
C LEU A 26 17.39 -16.83 -31.24
N GLU A 27 17.17 -16.54 -32.53
CA GLU A 27 16.57 -15.28 -33.00
C GLU A 27 15.11 -15.16 -32.53
N GLU A 28 14.29 -16.21 -32.64
CA GLU A 28 12.93 -16.20 -32.10
C GLU A 28 12.89 -16.01 -30.57
N MET A 29 13.83 -16.63 -29.84
CA MET A 29 13.93 -16.46 -28.39
C MET A 29 14.34 -15.03 -28.02
N LEU A 30 15.23 -14.43 -28.81
CA LEU A 30 15.66 -13.04 -28.64
C LEU A 30 14.49 -12.08 -28.86
N GLU A 31 13.74 -12.25 -29.95
CA GLU A 31 12.56 -11.41 -30.25
C GLU A 31 11.53 -11.45 -29.11
N LYS A 32 11.22 -12.65 -28.58
CA LYS A 32 10.32 -12.79 -27.42
C LYS A 32 10.85 -12.08 -26.18
N LEU A 33 12.15 -12.20 -25.91
CA LEU A 33 12.77 -11.53 -24.77
C LEU A 33 12.78 -10.01 -24.95
N GLU A 34 13.02 -9.52 -26.16
CA GLU A 34 12.97 -8.09 -26.50
C GLU A 34 11.57 -7.51 -26.29
N VAL A 35 10.52 -8.22 -26.71
CA VAL A 35 9.13 -7.81 -26.43
C VAL A 35 8.89 -7.67 -24.93
N VAL A 36 9.23 -8.69 -24.13
CA VAL A 36 9.06 -8.65 -22.67
C VAL A 36 9.87 -7.52 -22.02
N VAL A 37 11.10 -7.28 -22.49
CA VAL A 37 11.93 -6.19 -21.98
C VAL A 37 11.35 -4.83 -22.35
N ASN A 38 10.80 -4.67 -23.55
CA ASN A 38 10.17 -3.43 -23.98
C ASN A 38 8.89 -3.15 -23.19
N GLU A 39 8.02 -4.15 -23.00
CA GLU A 39 6.83 -4.04 -22.14
C GLU A 39 7.21 -3.57 -20.73
N ARG A 40 8.22 -4.20 -20.12
CA ARG A 40 8.72 -3.80 -18.80
C ARG A 40 9.30 -2.39 -18.77
N ARG A 41 10.02 -1.98 -19.82
CA ARG A 41 10.55 -0.61 -19.94
C ARG A 41 9.44 0.42 -20.10
N GLU A 42 8.41 0.11 -20.88
CA GLU A 42 7.25 0.97 -21.06
C GLU A 42 6.46 1.13 -19.76
N GLU A 43 6.24 0.03 -19.03
CA GLU A 43 5.64 0.07 -17.69
C GLU A 43 6.44 0.93 -16.72
N GLU A 44 7.77 0.73 -16.65
CA GLU A 44 8.64 1.49 -15.76
C GLU A 44 8.70 2.97 -16.14
N ASN A 45 8.75 3.27 -17.44
CA ASN A 45 8.72 4.65 -17.94
C ASN A 45 7.37 5.33 -17.69
N ALA A 46 6.25 4.62 -17.87
CA ALA A 46 4.92 5.14 -17.57
C ALA A 46 4.76 5.42 -16.07
N ALA A 47 5.21 4.50 -15.21
CA ALA A 47 5.22 4.71 -13.77
C ALA A 47 6.13 5.88 -13.36
N ALA A 48 7.31 5.99 -13.97
CA ALA A 48 8.21 7.11 -13.74
C ALA A 48 7.60 8.45 -14.17
N ALA A 49 6.95 8.50 -15.34
CA ALA A 49 6.26 9.69 -15.85
C ALA A 49 5.09 10.10 -14.95
N GLU A 50 4.31 9.15 -14.43
CA GLU A 50 3.21 9.45 -13.50
C GLU A 50 3.75 10.03 -12.17
N ILE A 51 4.85 9.46 -11.65
CA ILE A 51 5.53 9.98 -10.45
C ILE A 51 6.09 11.37 -10.73
N GLU A 52 6.71 11.61 -11.89
CA GLU A 52 7.26 12.90 -12.27
C GLU A 52 6.16 13.95 -12.43
N GLU A 53 5.04 13.63 -13.08
CA GLU A 53 3.90 14.53 -13.18
C GLU A 53 3.32 14.87 -11.80
N ARG A 54 3.18 13.87 -10.94
CA ARG A 54 2.67 14.06 -9.58
C ARG A 54 3.62 14.93 -8.76
N THR A 55 4.92 14.67 -8.82
CA THR A 55 5.92 15.46 -8.09
C THR A 55 6.03 16.88 -8.64
N ARG A 56 5.96 17.06 -9.96
CA ARG A 56 5.91 18.38 -10.61
C ARG A 56 4.69 19.18 -10.19
N LYS A 57 3.49 18.57 -10.20
CA LYS A 57 2.26 19.22 -9.71
C LYS A 57 2.40 19.60 -8.24
N LEU A 58 2.90 18.71 -7.40
CA LEU A 58 3.14 18.99 -5.97
C LEU A 58 4.13 20.13 -5.75
N GLN A 59 5.20 20.21 -6.54
CA GLN A 59 6.17 21.31 -6.48
C GLN A 59 5.53 22.64 -6.90
N GLN A 60 4.76 22.66 -7.99
CA GLN A 60 4.01 23.85 -8.41
C GLN A 60 3.05 24.34 -7.32
N TYR A 61 2.28 23.44 -6.71
CA TYR A 61 1.39 23.81 -5.60
C TYR A 61 2.15 24.31 -4.38
N ARG A 62 3.31 23.71 -4.07
CA ARG A 62 4.17 24.16 -2.97
C ARG A 62 4.66 25.59 -3.20
N GLU A 63 5.11 25.90 -4.40
CA GLU A 63 5.56 27.25 -4.76
C GLU A 63 4.43 28.27 -4.69
N MET A 64 3.23 27.90 -5.17
CA MET A 64 2.05 28.77 -5.11
C MET A 64 1.63 29.09 -3.67
N LEU A 65 1.60 28.09 -2.78
CA LEU A 65 1.28 28.30 -1.36
C LEU A 65 2.28 29.23 -0.68
N ILE A 66 3.58 29.06 -0.97
CA ILE A 66 4.62 29.93 -0.43
C ILE A 66 4.48 31.36 -0.98
N ALA A 67 4.14 31.52 -2.26
CA ALA A 67 3.91 32.83 -2.88
C ALA A 67 2.72 33.57 -2.23
N ASP A 68 1.67 32.85 -1.84
CA ASP A 68 0.54 33.38 -1.08
C ASP A 68 0.85 33.58 0.42
N GLY A 69 2.07 33.30 0.87
CA GLY A 69 2.53 33.47 2.24
C GLY A 69 2.07 32.38 3.21
N ILE A 70 1.60 31.24 2.69
CA ILE A 70 1.11 30.11 3.47
C ILE A 70 2.20 29.04 3.52
N ASP A 71 2.66 28.69 4.73
CA ASP A 71 3.57 27.55 4.90
C ASP A 71 2.78 26.23 4.69
N PRO A 72 3.16 25.36 3.73
CA PRO A 72 2.49 24.10 3.50
C PRO A 72 2.44 23.18 4.73
N ASN A 73 3.44 23.23 5.62
CA ASN A 73 3.46 22.41 6.84
C ASN A 73 2.42 22.87 7.88
N GLU A 74 2.23 24.18 8.01
CA GLU A 74 1.21 24.76 8.89
C GLU A 74 -0.20 24.44 8.36
N LEU A 75 -0.41 24.57 7.05
CA LEU A 75 -1.68 24.22 6.40
C LEU A 75 -2.03 22.73 6.60
N LEU A 76 -1.07 21.83 6.40
CA LEU A 76 -1.27 20.40 6.64
C LEU A 76 -1.62 20.09 8.10
N SER A 77 -0.96 20.77 9.05
CA SER A 77 -1.20 20.59 10.48
C SER A 77 -2.57 21.10 10.91
N THR A 78 -3.00 22.25 10.39
CA THR A 78 -4.34 22.80 10.66
C THR A 78 -5.43 21.90 10.07
N MET A 79 -5.27 21.37 8.86
CA MET A 79 -6.22 20.42 8.26
C MET A 79 -6.28 19.09 9.02
N ALA A 80 -5.15 18.56 9.50
CA ALA A 80 -5.11 17.36 10.31
C ALA A 80 -5.84 17.56 11.66
N ALA A 81 -5.66 18.72 12.29
CA ALA A 81 -6.35 19.10 13.52
C ALA A 81 -7.88 19.21 13.32
N VAL A 82 -8.33 19.74 12.19
CA VAL A 82 -9.77 19.81 11.84
C VAL A 82 -10.38 18.41 11.68
N LYS A 83 -9.65 17.43 11.13
CA LYS A 83 -10.10 16.03 11.01
C LYS A 83 -10.14 15.27 12.33
N ALA A 84 -9.30 15.67 13.30
CA ALA A 84 -9.27 15.08 14.65
C ALA A 84 -10.34 15.66 15.59
N GLY A 85 -11.09 16.67 15.15
CA GLY A 85 -12.17 17.25 15.91
C GLY A 85 -13.32 16.27 16.15
N THR A 86 -13.58 15.99 17.44
CA THR A 86 -14.85 15.47 18.01
C THR A 86 -15.07 13.95 18.03
N LYS A 87 -14.27 13.23 18.82
CA LYS A 87 -14.77 12.04 19.56
C LYS A 87 -14.68 12.26 21.06
N THR A 88 -15.44 13.23 21.57
CA THR A 88 -15.70 13.31 23.01
C THR A 88 -16.53 12.07 23.38
N LYS A 89 -15.88 11.02 23.91
CA LYS A 89 -16.59 9.84 24.43
C LYS A 89 -17.52 10.30 25.55
N ARG A 90 -18.82 10.30 25.28
CA ARG A 90 -19.86 10.58 26.26
C ARG A 90 -19.71 9.58 27.42
N ALA A 91 -19.71 10.08 28.65
CA ALA A 91 -19.67 9.24 29.84
C ALA A 91 -20.79 8.18 29.75
N ALA A 92 -20.44 6.92 30.03
CA ALA A 92 -21.41 5.83 30.02
C ALA A 92 -22.50 6.12 31.05
N ARG A 93 -23.77 6.03 30.64
CA ARG A 93 -24.89 6.23 31.56
C ARG A 93 -24.90 5.08 32.58
N PRO A 94 -25.17 5.34 33.87
CA PRO A 94 -25.32 4.29 34.84
C PRO A 94 -26.46 3.35 34.43
N ALA A 95 -26.31 2.06 34.76
CA ALA A 95 -27.29 1.05 34.42
C ALA A 95 -28.63 1.30 35.13
N LYS A 96 -29.73 0.96 34.45
CA LYS A 96 -31.10 1.31 34.89
C LYS A 96 -31.64 0.40 36.00
N TYR A 97 -31.09 -0.81 36.17
CA TYR A 97 -31.55 -1.76 37.18
C TYR A 97 -30.37 -2.54 37.76
N SER A 98 -30.35 -2.69 39.08
CA SER A 98 -29.36 -3.47 39.84
C SER A 98 -30.12 -4.44 40.75
N TYR A 99 -29.70 -5.70 40.82
CA TYR A 99 -30.38 -6.73 41.63
C TYR A 99 -29.47 -7.16 42.79
N VAL A 100 -30.09 -7.47 43.93
CA VAL A 100 -29.39 -7.93 45.14
C VAL A 100 -29.53 -9.44 45.21
N ASP A 101 -28.42 -10.15 45.17
CA ASP A 101 -28.39 -11.60 45.30
C ASP A 101 -28.66 -12.01 46.76
N GLU A 102 -29.05 -13.26 47.00
CA GLU A 102 -29.42 -13.79 48.34
C GLU A 102 -28.31 -13.71 49.40
N ASN A 103 -27.09 -13.34 49.01
CA ASN A 103 -25.95 -13.10 49.89
C ASN A 103 -25.62 -11.59 50.08
N GLY A 104 -26.54 -10.69 49.71
CA GLY A 104 -26.42 -9.23 49.90
C GLY A 104 -25.53 -8.49 48.91
N GLY A 105 -25.01 -9.17 47.87
CA GLY A 105 -24.21 -8.55 46.82
C GLY A 105 -25.09 -7.90 45.75
N ASN A 106 -24.89 -6.60 45.48
CA ASN A 106 -25.60 -5.89 44.41
C ASN A 106 -24.88 -6.11 43.07
N GLN A 107 -25.50 -6.84 42.15
CA GLN A 107 -24.93 -7.21 40.85
C GLN A 107 -25.69 -6.52 39.71
N ASN A 108 -24.93 -5.88 38.83
CA ASN A 108 -25.45 -5.14 37.69
C ASN A 108 -25.40 -6.07 36.45
N PRO A 109 -26.51 -6.33 35.73
CA PRO A 109 -26.51 -7.26 34.62
C PRO A 109 -25.60 -6.74 33.49
N GLY A 110 -24.41 -7.35 33.37
CA GLY A 110 -23.48 -7.12 32.28
C GLY A 110 -24.03 -7.67 30.95
N PRO A 111 -23.47 -7.25 29.80
CA PRO A 111 -23.97 -7.66 28.49
C PRO A 111 -23.84 -9.18 28.32
N VAL A 112 -24.97 -9.84 28.06
CA VAL A 112 -25.06 -11.30 27.89
C VAL A 112 -24.20 -11.72 26.69
N ARG A 113 -23.11 -12.44 26.95
CA ARG A 113 -22.20 -12.93 25.91
C ARG A 113 -22.78 -14.21 25.32
N ALA A 114 -23.19 -14.18 24.06
CA ALA A 114 -23.75 -15.34 23.36
C ALA A 114 -22.72 -16.49 23.30
N VAL A 115 -23.13 -17.67 23.76
CA VAL A 115 -22.34 -18.91 23.69
C VAL A 115 -22.67 -19.63 22.37
N PRO A 116 -21.70 -20.11 21.58
CA PRO A 116 -21.99 -20.82 20.34
C PRO A 116 -22.53 -22.22 20.64
N ARG A 117 -23.61 -22.58 19.95
CA ARG A 117 -24.26 -23.90 20.01
C ARG A 117 -23.42 -24.90 19.19
N LEU A 118 -23.11 -26.06 19.77
CA LEU A 118 -22.46 -27.19 19.09
C LEU A 118 -23.38 -27.74 17.99
#